data_AF-A0A3Q0RA26-F1
#
_entry.id   AF-A0A3Q0RA26-F1
#
_cell.length_a   1.000
_cell.length_b   1.000
_cell.length_c   1.000
_cell.angle_alpha   90.00
_cell.angle_beta   90.00
_cell.angle_gamma   90.00
#
_symmetry.space_group_name_H-M   'P 1'
#
loop_
_entity.id
_entity.type
_entity.pdbx_description
1 polymer ?
#
loop_
_entity_poly.entity_id
_entity_poly.type
_entity_poly.pdbx_seq_one_letter_code
_entity_poly.pdbx_strand_id
1 'polypeptide(L)'
;MHKLCSELEMVASCYEAKRDKLKETKELYVTFLLHSILKFLMHSHAFHSVLQDIKEKIQKMKVYQEGLMECLGYILKKHVPLPQDDSGSSKKKKVQFVALHVKNILMNKVLNTPHDPYVAIDDTLWPPYVEMLLRYGIAVRHQENNLKIRLETFF
;
A
#
# COMPACT_ATOMS: atom_id res chain seq x y z
N MET A 1 62.70 -26.42 -51.05
CA MET A 1 61.24 -26.43 -51.30
C MET A 1 60.46 -27.05 -50.15
N HIS A 2 60.67 -28.32 -49.78
CA HIS A 2 59.89 -28.98 -48.71
C HIS A 2 59.91 -28.30 -47.33
N LYS A 3 61.06 -27.77 -46.88
CA LYS A 3 61.19 -27.09 -45.58
C LYS A 3 60.33 -25.81 -45.50
N LEU A 4 60.33 -25.02 -46.57
CA LEU A 4 59.54 -23.79 -46.66
C LEU A 4 58.03 -24.09 -46.68
N CYS A 5 57.61 -25.15 -47.35
CA CYS A 5 56.20 -25.60 -47.35
C CYS A 5 55.75 -26.02 -45.94
N SER A 6 56.58 -26.76 -45.20
CA SER A 6 56.28 -27.18 -43.82
C SER A 6 56.19 -26.00 -42.86
N GLU A 7 57.07 -24.99 -43.01
CA GLU A 7 57.04 -23.76 -42.21
C GLU A 7 55.77 -22.93 -42.51
N LEU A 8 55.37 -22.81 -43.79
CA LEU A 8 54.13 -22.13 -44.19
C LEU A 8 52.87 -22.83 -43.67
N GLU A 9 52.84 -24.16 -43.69
CA GLU A 9 51.72 -24.96 -43.19
C GLU A 9 51.56 -24.84 -41.67
N MET A 10 52.67 -24.84 -40.93
CA MET A 10 52.67 -24.57 -39.49
C MET A 10 52.14 -23.17 -39.16
N VAL A 11 52.58 -22.15 -39.93
CA VAL A 11 52.10 -20.78 -39.76
C VAL A 11 50.60 -20.68 -40.05
N ALA A 12 50.12 -21.29 -41.14
CA ALA A 12 48.69 -21.33 -41.48
C ALA A 12 47.85 -21.97 -40.36
N SER A 13 48.28 -23.12 -39.82
CA SER A 13 47.61 -23.79 -38.71
C SER A 13 47.59 -22.92 -37.44
N CYS A 14 48.67 -22.20 -37.14
CA CYS A 14 48.72 -21.26 -36.03
C CYS A 14 47.70 -20.10 -36.19
N TYR A 15 47.55 -19.58 -37.42
CA TYR A 15 46.54 -18.55 -37.72
C TYR A 15 45.10 -19.10 -37.60
N GLU A 16 44.83 -20.31 -38.08
CA GLU A 16 43.54 -20.96 -37.95
C GLU A 16 43.17 -21.21 -36.49
N ALA A 17 44.07 -21.79 -35.69
CA ALA A 17 43.85 -22.01 -34.27
C ALA A 17 43.59 -20.69 -33.51
N LYS A 18 44.31 -19.61 -33.85
CA LYS A 18 44.09 -18.29 -33.25
C LYS A 18 42.72 -17.72 -33.64
N ARG A 19 42.31 -17.88 -34.89
CA ARG A 19 40.99 -17.45 -35.38
C ARG A 19 39.88 -18.21 -34.67
N ASP A 20 40.00 -19.52 -34.54
CA ASP A 20 38.96 -20.36 -33.95
C ASP A 20 38.81 -20.09 -32.45
N LYS A 21 39.92 -19.88 -31.73
CA LYS A 21 39.92 -19.42 -30.33
C LYS A 21 39.27 -18.04 -30.18
N LEU A 22 39.51 -17.12 -31.12
CA LEU A 22 38.88 -15.81 -31.11
C LEU A 22 37.36 -15.90 -31.38
N LYS A 23 36.95 -16.83 -32.24
CA LYS A 23 35.53 -17.10 -32.52
C LYS A 23 34.82 -17.66 -31.30
N GLU A 24 35.40 -18.67 -30.65
CA GLU A 24 34.86 -19.28 -29.44
C GLU A 24 34.74 -18.27 -28.30
N THR A 25 35.78 -17.48 -28.06
CA THR A 25 35.73 -16.42 -27.02
C THR A 25 34.65 -15.40 -27.33
N LYS A 26 34.50 -14.97 -28.58
CA LYS A 26 33.41 -14.07 -28.99
C LYS A 26 32.03 -14.68 -28.73
N GLU A 27 31.83 -15.96 -29.07
CA GLU A 27 30.56 -16.66 -28.84
C GLU A 27 30.24 -16.77 -27.34
N LEU A 28 31.24 -17.05 -26.50
CA LEU A 28 31.09 -17.06 -25.04
C LEU A 28 30.73 -15.67 -24.49
N TYR A 29 31.38 -14.60 -24.96
CA TYR A 29 31.02 -13.24 -24.55
C TYR A 29 29.60 -12.86 -24.98
N VAL A 30 29.20 -13.21 -26.21
CA VAL A 30 27.86 -12.91 -26.74
C VAL A 30 26.78 -13.67 -25.95
N THR A 31 26.97 -14.95 -25.69
CA THR A 31 26.03 -15.77 -24.91
C THR A 31 25.92 -15.28 -23.48
N PHE A 32 27.04 -14.91 -22.84
CA PHE A 32 27.05 -14.31 -21.51
C PHE A 32 26.29 -12.97 -21.46
N LEU A 33 26.51 -12.10 -22.46
CA LEU A 33 25.84 -10.80 -22.54
C LEU A 33 24.33 -10.97 -22.76
N LEU A 34 23.92 -11.88 -23.65
CA LEU A 34 22.52 -12.18 -23.89
C LEU A 34 21.83 -12.73 -22.63
N HIS A 35 22.48 -13.64 -21.92
CA HIS A 35 21.95 -14.20 -20.68
C HIS A 35 21.76 -13.12 -19.61
N SER A 36 22.75 -12.23 -19.43
CA SER A 36 22.67 -11.16 -18.44
C SER A 36 21.57 -10.13 -18.77
N ILE A 37 21.43 -9.75 -20.04
CA ILE A 37 20.35 -8.86 -20.51
C ILE A 37 18.98 -9.52 -20.30
N LEU A 38 18.83 -10.79 -20.66
CA LEU A 38 17.55 -11.50 -20.53
C LEU A 38 17.12 -11.64 -19.06
N LYS A 39 18.07 -11.94 -18.17
CA LYS A 39 17.84 -11.97 -16.71
C LYS A 39 17.40 -10.61 -16.17
N PHE A 40 18.04 -9.53 -16.62
CA PHE A 40 17.66 -8.17 -16.22
C PHE A 40 16.26 -7.79 -16.71
N LEU A 41 15.93 -8.09 -17.97
CA LEU A 41 14.59 -7.85 -18.54
C LEU A 41 13.50 -8.64 -17.81
N MET A 42 13.73 -9.92 -17.52
CA MET A 42 12.80 -10.73 -16.73
C MET A 42 12.56 -10.15 -15.34
N HIS A 43 13.62 -9.72 -14.65
CA HIS A 43 13.50 -9.14 -13.31
C HIS A 43 12.73 -7.81 -13.34
N SER A 44 12.99 -6.97 -14.34
CA SER A 44 12.27 -5.71 -14.56
C SER A 44 10.77 -5.94 -14.83
N HIS A 45 10.45 -6.92 -15.67
CA HIS A 45 9.04 -7.24 -15.99
C HIS A 45 8.31 -7.83 -14.77
N ALA A 46 8.96 -8.71 -14.00
CA ALA A 46 8.39 -9.25 -12.77
C ALA A 46 8.14 -8.14 -11.74
N PHE A 47 9.09 -7.20 -11.60
CA PHE A 47 8.93 -6.04 -10.72
C PHE A 47 7.77 -5.15 -11.15
N HIS A 48 7.63 -4.86 -12.45
CA HIS A 48 6.50 -4.10 -12.98
C HIS A 48 5.17 -4.80 -12.70
N SER A 49 5.08 -6.12 -12.87
CA SER A 49 3.85 -6.89 -12.57
C SER A 49 3.44 -6.73 -11.11
N VAL A 50 4.38 -6.89 -10.17
CA VAL A 50 4.11 -6.74 -8.74
C VAL A 50 3.67 -5.32 -8.39
N LEU A 51 4.30 -4.30 -8.98
CA LEU A 51 3.90 -2.92 -8.78
C LEU A 51 2.47 -2.65 -9.27
N GLN A 52 2.09 -3.24 -10.40
CA GLN A 52 0.75 -3.12 -10.94
C GLN A 52 -0.29 -3.77 -10.01
N ASP A 53 -0.01 -4.96 -9.49
CA ASP A 53 -0.89 -5.65 -8.54
C ASP A 53 -1.10 -4.82 -7.25
N ILE A 54 -0.02 -4.23 -6.73
CA ILE A 54 -0.09 -3.35 -5.55
C ILE A 54 -0.93 -2.10 -5.87
N LYS A 55 -0.73 -1.49 -7.03
CA LYS A 55 -1.52 -0.33 -7.49
C LYS A 55 -3.01 -0.66 -7.57
N GLU A 56 -3.35 -1.81 -8.13
CA GLU A 56 -4.74 -2.27 -8.21
C GLU A 56 -5.36 -2.52 -6.83
N LYS A 57 -4.61 -3.15 -5.91
CA LYS A 57 -5.07 -3.35 -4.52
C LYS A 57 -5.33 -2.03 -3.80
N ILE A 58 -4.43 -1.06 -3.93
CA ILE A 58 -4.61 0.29 -3.36
C ILE A 58 -5.86 0.95 -3.94
N GLN A 59 -6.07 0.86 -5.24
CA GLN A 59 -7.23 1.45 -5.90
C GLN A 59 -8.54 0.80 -5.47
N LYS A 60 -8.58 -0.54 -5.36
CA LYS A 60 -9.74 -1.28 -4.83
C LYS A 60 -10.06 -0.87 -3.39
N MET A 61 -9.05 -0.76 -2.54
CA MET A 61 -9.22 -0.33 -1.14
C MET A 61 -9.77 1.10 -1.05
N LYS A 62 -9.28 2.00 -1.92
CA LYS A 62 -9.76 3.39 -1.98
C LYS A 62 -11.24 3.47 -2.37
N VAL A 63 -11.66 2.74 -3.41
CA VAL A 63 -13.08 2.69 -3.83
C VAL A 63 -13.95 2.12 -2.72
N TYR A 64 -13.52 1.06 -2.04
CA TYR A 64 -14.24 0.49 -0.91
C TYR A 64 -14.39 1.49 0.24
N GLN A 65 -13.31 2.21 0.58
CA GLN A 65 -13.35 3.26 1.60
C GLN A 65 -14.32 4.38 1.22
N GLU A 66 -14.30 4.85 -0.03
CA GLU A 66 -15.22 5.88 -0.52
C GLU A 66 -16.69 5.44 -0.41
N GLY A 67 -17.01 4.22 -0.83
CA GLY A 67 -18.35 3.66 -0.69
C GLY A 67 -18.80 3.51 0.77
N LEU A 68 -17.90 3.04 1.65
CA LEU A 68 -18.18 2.96 3.08
C LEU A 68 -18.49 4.33 3.68
N MET A 69 -17.76 5.36 3.26
CA MET A 69 -17.96 6.74 3.71
C MET A 69 -19.29 7.31 3.21
N GLU A 70 -19.70 6.99 1.99
CA GLU A 70 -21.00 7.36 1.44
C GLU A 70 -22.15 6.71 2.22
N CYS A 71 -22.10 5.38 2.43
CA CYS A 71 -23.10 4.66 3.22
C CYS A 71 -23.22 5.22 4.64
N LEU A 72 -22.08 5.51 5.27
CA LEU A 72 -22.04 6.08 6.61
C LEU A 72 -22.63 7.51 6.63
N GLY A 73 -22.33 8.32 5.62
CA GLY A 73 -22.97 9.63 5.43
C GLY A 73 -24.50 9.53 5.30
N TYR A 74 -25.01 8.54 4.57
CA TYR A 74 -26.44 8.29 4.45
C TYR A 74 -27.07 7.88 5.80
N ILE A 75 -26.44 6.95 6.53
CA ILE A 75 -26.92 6.49 7.84
C ILE A 75 -26.95 7.66 8.84
N LEU A 76 -25.88 8.45 8.91
CA LEU A 76 -25.81 9.62 9.80
C LEU A 76 -26.92 10.62 9.50
N LYS A 77 -27.20 10.88 8.23
CA LYS A 77 -28.27 11.81 7.82
C LYS A 77 -29.67 11.31 8.23
N LYS A 78 -29.88 9.99 8.26
CA LYS A 78 -31.19 9.39 8.50
C LYS A 78 -31.47 9.12 9.98
N HIS A 79 -30.46 8.78 10.77
CA HIS A 79 -30.63 8.25 12.12
C HIS A 79 -30.04 9.11 13.24
N VAL A 80 -29.20 10.10 12.94
CA VAL A 80 -28.60 10.96 13.97
C VAL A 80 -29.34 12.28 14.06
N PRO A 81 -30.00 12.58 15.20
CA PRO A 81 -30.68 13.86 15.41
C PRO A 81 -29.64 14.98 15.38
N LEU A 82 -29.83 16.00 14.54
CA LEU A 82 -28.88 17.13 14.44
C LEU A 82 -28.68 17.79 15.83
N PRO A 83 -27.48 18.32 16.13
CA PRO A 83 -27.25 19.12 17.34
C PRO A 83 -28.24 20.27 17.32
N GLN A 84 -29.11 20.30 18.34
CA GLN A 84 -29.93 21.47 18.63
C GLN A 84 -29.00 22.56 19.15
N ASP A 85 -28.46 23.35 18.22
CA ASP A 85 -28.19 24.75 18.49
C ASP A 85 -29.03 25.59 17.51
N ASP A 86 -29.74 26.55 18.09
CA ASP A 86 -30.72 27.41 17.45
C ASP A 86 -30.05 28.44 16.53
N SER A 87 -29.65 28.04 15.30
CA SER A 87 -29.54 28.98 14.17
C SER A 87 -29.19 28.33 12.81
N GLY A 88 -29.91 28.77 11.78
CA GLY A 88 -29.70 28.78 10.32
C GLY A 88 -28.67 27.86 9.62
N SER A 89 -29.18 27.10 8.64
CA SER A 89 -28.61 26.68 7.33
C SER A 89 -27.18 26.10 7.18
N SER A 90 -26.28 26.22 8.16
CA SER A 90 -24.90 25.70 8.12
C SER A 90 -24.75 24.30 8.76
N LYS A 91 -25.87 23.70 9.19
CA LYS A 91 -25.95 22.57 10.14
C LYS A 91 -25.45 21.22 9.62
N LYS A 92 -25.58 20.91 8.32
CA LYS A 92 -25.19 19.58 7.77
C LYS A 92 -23.68 19.35 7.76
N LYS A 93 -22.90 20.41 7.47
CA LYS A 93 -21.44 20.30 7.40
C LYS A 93 -20.81 20.09 8.78
N LYS A 94 -21.31 20.76 9.83
CA LYS A 94 -20.78 20.65 11.20
C LYS A 94 -20.91 19.24 11.78
N VAL A 95 -22.08 18.60 11.66
CA VAL A 95 -22.30 17.24 12.19
C VAL A 95 -21.41 16.21 11.51
N GLN A 96 -21.30 16.30 10.19
CA GLN A 96 -20.46 15.41 9.41
C GLN A 96 -18.99 15.61 9.77
N PHE A 97 -18.54 16.87 9.95
CA PHE A 97 -17.19 17.17 10.43
C PHE A 97 -16.90 16.60 11.82
N VAL A 98 -17.81 16.75 12.77
CA VAL A 98 -17.61 16.24 14.14
C VAL A 98 -17.57 14.72 14.16
N ALA A 99 -18.51 14.04 13.48
CA ALA A 99 -18.51 12.58 13.36
C ALA A 99 -17.22 12.04 12.70
N LEU A 100 -16.77 12.70 11.63
CA LEU A 100 -15.51 12.37 10.96
C LEU A 100 -14.31 12.61 11.88
N HIS A 101 -14.30 13.70 12.63
CA HIS A 101 -13.23 14.04 13.55
C HIS A 101 -13.10 13.00 14.67
N VAL A 102 -14.20 12.66 15.33
CA VAL A 102 -14.23 11.64 16.40
C VAL A 102 -13.76 10.27 15.88
N LYS A 103 -14.28 9.83 14.73
CA LYS A 103 -13.89 8.55 14.13
C LYS A 103 -12.40 8.54 13.74
N ASN A 104 -11.91 9.63 13.15
CA ASN A 104 -10.50 9.75 12.76
C ASN A 104 -9.58 9.71 13.99
N ILE A 105 -9.95 10.40 15.08
CA ILE A 105 -9.19 10.34 16.34
C ILE A 105 -9.14 8.90 16.89
N LEU A 106 -10.29 8.21 16.95
CA LEU A 106 -10.36 6.83 17.45
C LEU A 106 -9.52 5.87 16.58
N MET A 107 -9.62 5.96 15.25
CA MET A 107 -8.83 5.12 14.34
C MET A 107 -7.32 5.41 14.46
N ASN A 108 -6.93 6.69 14.49
CA ASN A 108 -5.52 7.06 14.64
C ASN A 108 -4.96 6.63 16.00
N LYS A 109 -5.76 6.65 17.07
CA LYS A 109 -5.31 6.22 18.38
C LYS A 109 -5.03 4.71 18.42
N VAL A 110 -5.90 3.91 17.81
CA VAL A 110 -5.71 2.45 17.73
C VAL A 110 -4.51 2.08 16.85
N LEU A 111 -4.30 2.79 15.73
CA LEU A 111 -3.21 2.50 14.81
C LEU A 111 -1.83 2.95 15.32
N ASN A 112 -1.76 4.14 15.95
CA ASN A 112 -0.48 4.71 16.38
C ASN A 112 -0.07 4.27 17.78
N THR A 113 -1.03 3.99 18.66
CA THR A 113 -0.76 3.61 20.07
C THR A 113 -1.57 2.37 20.44
N PRO A 114 -1.19 1.17 19.93
CA PRO A 114 -1.93 -0.07 20.20
C PRO A 114 -1.93 -0.48 21.69
N HIS A 115 -0.92 -0.04 22.45
CA HIS A 115 -0.79 -0.33 23.88
C HIS A 115 -1.71 0.53 24.77
N ASP A 116 -2.18 1.68 24.29
CA ASP A 116 -3.14 2.54 24.98
C ASP A 116 -4.14 3.14 23.99
N PRO A 117 -5.14 2.35 23.55
CA PRO A 117 -6.10 2.74 22.52
C PRO A 117 -7.23 3.64 23.05
N TYR A 118 -7.13 4.13 24.29
CA TYR A 118 -8.19 4.90 24.92
C TYR A 118 -8.08 6.39 24.60
N VAL A 119 -9.23 6.98 24.28
CA VAL A 119 -9.42 8.42 24.05
C VAL A 119 -10.33 8.97 25.14
N ALA A 120 -9.97 10.12 25.72
CA ALA A 120 -10.82 10.81 26.68
C ALA A 120 -12.01 11.47 25.99
N ILE A 121 -13.21 11.30 26.55
CA ILE A 121 -14.42 12.01 26.17
C ILE A 121 -14.30 13.42 26.74
N ASP A 122 -14.03 14.37 25.86
CA ASP A 122 -13.95 15.80 26.18
C ASP A 122 -15.15 16.54 25.55
N ASP A 123 -15.37 17.81 25.91
CA ASP A 123 -16.48 18.65 25.43
C ASP A 123 -16.47 18.86 23.91
N THR A 124 -15.35 18.54 23.26
CA THR A 124 -15.18 18.54 21.80
C THR A 124 -15.86 17.36 21.12
N LEU A 125 -16.13 16.27 21.84
CA LEU A 125 -16.83 15.10 21.31
C LEU A 125 -18.33 15.26 21.51
N TRP A 126 -19.08 15.16 20.42
CA TRP A 126 -20.52 15.35 20.49
C TRP A 126 -21.21 14.17 21.19
N PRO A 127 -21.83 14.38 22.38
CA PRO A 127 -22.29 13.28 23.24
C PRO A 127 -23.28 12.30 22.58
N PRO A 128 -24.25 12.75 21.76
CA PRO A 128 -25.16 11.83 21.05
C PRO A 128 -24.43 10.88 20.10
N TYR A 129 -23.34 11.33 19.48
CA TYR A 129 -22.53 10.52 18.57
C TYR A 129 -21.71 9.48 19.32
N VAL A 130 -21.11 9.85 20.45
CA VAL A 130 -20.39 8.91 21.32
C VAL A 130 -21.34 7.84 21.85
N GLU A 131 -22.52 8.22 22.31
CA GLU A 131 -23.53 7.28 22.80
C GLU A 131 -24.02 6.34 21.71
N MET A 132 -24.18 6.84 20.48
CA MET A 132 -24.50 6.02 19.32
C MET A 132 -23.40 4.97 19.04
N LEU A 133 -22.12 5.36 19.08
CA LEU A 133 -20.99 4.44 18.88
C LEU A 133 -20.97 3.33 19.95
N LEU A 134 -21.27 3.68 21.21
CA LEU A 134 -21.36 2.74 22.31
C LEU A 134 -22.55 1.79 22.16
N ARG A 135 -23.73 2.30 21.78
CA ARG A 135 -24.94 1.49 21.57
C ARG A 135 -24.82 0.50 20.43
N TYR A 136 -24.12 0.87 19.35
CA TYR A 136 -23.85 -0.03 18.24
C TYR A 136 -22.66 -0.97 18.49
N GLY A 137 -22.03 -0.91 19.67
CA GLY A 137 -20.87 -1.76 20.00
C GLY A 137 -19.63 -1.44 19.15
N ILE A 138 -19.58 -0.26 18.52
CA ILE A 138 -18.44 0.16 17.70
C ILE A 138 -17.29 0.68 18.59
N ALA A 139 -17.64 1.26 19.73
CA ALA A 139 -16.71 1.69 20.75
C ALA A 139 -17.06 1.05 22.11
N VAL A 140 -16.05 0.85 22.95
CA VAL A 140 -16.19 0.28 24.30
C VAL A 140 -15.61 1.25 25.32
N ARG A 141 -16.31 1.42 26.45
CA ARG A 141 -15.83 2.24 27.58
C ARG A 141 -14.71 1.53 28.34
N HIS A 142 -13.79 2.30 28.90
CA HIS A 142 -12.78 1.77 29.82
C HIS A 142 -13.47 1.27 31.11
N GLN A 143 -13.01 0.12 31.61
CA GLN A 143 -13.64 -0.54 32.77
C GLN A 143 -13.55 0.29 34.06
N GLU A 144 -12.47 1.06 34.22
CA GLU A 144 -12.24 1.91 35.40
C GLU A 144 -12.56 3.40 35.18
N ASN A 145 -12.68 3.86 33.93
CA ASN A 145 -12.86 5.27 33.63
C ASN A 145 -13.94 5.48 32.57
N ASN A 146 -15.11 5.90 33.03
CA ASN A 146 -16.28 6.13 32.17
C ASN A 146 -16.09 7.25 31.14
N LEU A 147 -15.08 8.09 31.32
CA LEU A 147 -14.70 9.16 30.39
C LEU A 147 -13.68 8.69 29.35
N LYS A 148 -13.29 7.41 29.31
CA LYS A 148 -12.39 6.88 28.29
C LYS A 148 -13.11 5.89 27.40
N ILE A 149 -12.97 6.05 26.09
CA ILE A 149 -13.52 5.15 25.07
C ILE A 149 -12.40 4.65 24.17
N ARG A 150 -12.51 3.40 23.73
CA ARG A 150 -11.66 2.83 22.68
C ARG A 150 -12.54 2.29 21.56
N LEU A 151 -11.98 2.19 20.36
CA LEU A 151 -12.65 1.47 19.27
C LEU A 151 -12.63 -0.03 19.58
N GLU A 152 -13.73 -0.71 19.27
CA GLU A 152 -13.77 -2.17 19.35
C GLU A 152 -12.88 -2.78 18.26
N THR A 153 -12.29 -3.94 18.55
CA THR A 153 -11.44 -4.65 17.61
C THR A 153 -12.29 -5.42 16.60
N PHE A 154 -12.35 -4.92 15.37
CA PHE A 154 -12.96 -5.62 14.24
C PHE A 154 -11.88 -6.52 13.59
N PHE A 155 -11.84 -7.79 14.01
CA PHE A 155 -10.98 -8.81 13.40
C PHE A 155 -11.65 -9.44 12.18
#